data_AF-A0A453MHD0-F1
#
_entry.id   AF-A0A453MHD0-F1
#
_cell.length_a   1.000
_cell.length_b   1.000
_cell.length_c   1.000
_cell.angle_alpha   90.00
_cell.angle_beta   90.00
_cell.angle_gamma   90.00
#
_symmetry.space_group_name_H-M   'P 1'
#
loop_
_entity.id
_entity.type
_entity.pdbx_description
1 polymer ?
#
loop_
_entity_poly.entity_id
_entity_poly.type
_entity_poly.pdbx_seq_one_letter_code
_entity_poly.pdbx_strand_id
1 'polypeptide(L)'
;RYQEIESKDISQAEKDGVAVRIIVGEAFGVRSPVYTRTPTMYMDFTMQPGSQLHQPIPEGWNAFVYIIEGEGVFGKENAVPASAHHCVVLGAGDGLSVWNRSGAPLRFALAAGQPLNEPVVQQGPFVMNSRAQIQQAMEDYYYGRNGFEKASQWSSA
;
A
#
# COMPACT_ATOMS: atom_id res chain seq x y z
N ARG A 1 -13.63 4.68 -11.89
CA ARG A 1 -12.73 4.31 -13.01
C ARG A 1 -11.96 3.09 -12.59
N TYR A 2 -12.05 2.00 -13.34
CA TYR A 2 -11.29 0.78 -13.11
C TYR A 2 -9.96 0.82 -13.86
N GLN A 3 -8.94 0.20 -13.27
CA GLN A 3 -7.64 -0.09 -13.88
C GLN A 3 -7.34 -1.54 -13.47
N GLU A 4 -7.73 -2.49 -14.30
CA GLU A 4 -7.52 -3.92 -14.05
C GLU A 4 -6.16 -4.33 -14.60
N ILE A 5 -5.39 -5.06 -13.79
CA ILE A 5 -4.07 -5.59 -14.17
C ILE A 5 -4.01 -7.04 -13.71
N GLU A 6 -3.80 -7.95 -14.65
CA GLU A 6 -3.59 -9.36 -14.33
C GLU A 6 -2.18 -9.58 -13.77
N SER A 7 -1.98 -10.69 -13.07
CA SER A 7 -0.66 -11.00 -12.47
C SER A 7 0.49 -10.98 -13.47
N LYS A 8 0.25 -11.35 -14.74
CA LYS A 8 1.26 -11.38 -15.80
C LYS A 8 1.68 -9.97 -16.27
N ASP A 9 0.80 -8.99 -16.06
CA ASP A 9 0.97 -7.60 -16.52
C ASP A 9 1.47 -6.69 -15.40
N ILE A 10 1.57 -7.20 -14.16
CA ILE A 10 2.21 -6.48 -13.06
C ILE A 10 3.72 -6.39 -13.32
N SER A 11 4.23 -5.16 -13.36
CA SER A 11 5.65 -4.87 -13.48
C SER A 11 6.44 -5.56 -12.37
N GLN A 12 7.53 -6.22 -12.75
CA GLN A 12 8.37 -7.00 -11.84
C GLN A 12 9.84 -6.67 -12.08
N ALA A 13 10.62 -6.75 -11.01
CA ALA A 13 12.07 -6.61 -11.06
C ALA A 13 12.71 -7.49 -9.97
N GLU A 14 13.97 -7.85 -10.18
CA GLU A 14 14.76 -8.59 -9.20
C GLU A 14 16.18 -8.05 -9.19
N LYS A 15 16.74 -7.89 -7.99
CA LYS A 15 18.13 -7.48 -7.79
C LYS A 15 18.65 -8.01 -6.46
N ASP A 16 19.86 -8.56 -6.45
CA ASP A 16 20.60 -8.95 -5.24
C ASP A 16 19.80 -9.85 -4.27
N GLY A 17 19.03 -10.80 -4.81
CA GLY A 17 18.19 -11.71 -4.02
C GLY A 17 16.88 -11.10 -3.51
N VAL A 18 16.50 -9.93 -4.03
CA VAL A 18 15.24 -9.24 -3.72
C VAL A 18 14.40 -9.16 -4.98
N ALA A 19 13.28 -9.86 -4.98
CA ALA A 19 12.26 -9.78 -6.02
C ALA A 19 11.15 -8.81 -5.58
N VAL A 20 10.60 -8.05 -6.53
CA VAL A 20 9.49 -7.11 -6.28
C VAL A 20 8.44 -7.18 -7.38
N ARG A 21 7.18 -7.25 -6.97
CA ARG A 21 6.02 -6.99 -7.81
C ARG A 21 5.55 -5.55 -7.54
N ILE A 22 5.58 -4.70 -8.56
CA ILE A 22 5.39 -3.26 -8.44
C ILE A 22 3.94 -2.96 -8.85
N ILE A 23 3.02 -2.99 -7.88
CA ILE A 23 1.60 -2.70 -8.16
C ILE A 23 1.44 -1.21 -8.49
N VAL A 24 2.06 -0.33 -7.70
CA VAL A 24 2.12 1.12 -7.93
C VAL A 24 3.50 1.65 -7.53
N GLY A 25 4.06 2.56 -8.34
CA GLY A 25 5.33 3.22 -8.05
C GLY A 25 6.48 2.69 -8.91
N GLU A 26 7.70 2.76 -8.39
CA GLU A 26 8.92 2.38 -9.10
C GLU A 26 9.92 1.71 -8.14
N ALA A 27 10.50 0.59 -8.58
CA ALA A 27 11.57 -0.09 -7.87
C ALA A 27 12.57 -0.66 -8.89
N PHE A 28 13.86 -0.61 -8.55
CA PHE A 28 14.95 -1.10 -9.41
C PHE A 28 14.92 -0.56 -10.85
N GLY A 29 14.46 0.68 -11.05
CA GLY A 29 14.35 1.33 -12.36
C GLY A 29 13.17 0.85 -13.22
N VAL A 30 12.28 0.01 -12.68
CA VAL A 30 11.06 -0.46 -13.34
C VAL A 30 9.86 0.25 -12.70
N ARG A 31 8.98 0.81 -13.53
CA ARG A 31 7.83 1.61 -13.09
C ARG A 31 6.51 0.96 -13.48
N SER A 32 5.55 0.96 -12.54
CA SER A 32 4.18 0.52 -12.79
C SER A 32 3.44 1.49 -13.73
N PRO A 33 2.63 0.99 -14.67
CA PRO A 33 1.79 1.83 -15.52
C PRO A 33 0.53 2.35 -14.78
N VAL A 34 0.26 1.91 -13.55
CA VAL A 34 -0.95 2.30 -12.80
C VAL A 34 -0.92 3.79 -12.48
N TYR A 35 -1.97 4.48 -12.88
CA TYR A 35 -2.18 5.88 -12.50
C TYR A 35 -2.82 5.98 -11.12
N THR A 36 -2.32 6.87 -10.26
CA THR A 36 -2.94 7.21 -8.98
C THR A 36 -3.33 8.68 -8.91
N ARG A 37 -4.49 8.97 -8.30
CA ARG A 37 -4.96 10.35 -8.08
C ARG A 37 -4.23 10.99 -6.91
N THR A 38 -4.18 10.26 -5.80
CA THR A 38 -3.27 10.55 -4.69
C THR A 38 -1.97 9.83 -4.99
N PRO A 39 -0.81 10.51 -5.01
CA PRO A 39 0.47 9.84 -5.18
C PRO A 39 0.65 8.72 -4.15
N THR A 40 0.95 7.51 -4.64
CA THR A 40 0.97 6.28 -3.83
C THR A 40 2.04 5.35 -4.36
N MET A 41 2.57 4.51 -3.48
CA MET A 41 3.47 3.40 -3.74
C MET A 41 2.85 2.15 -3.12
N TYR A 42 2.84 1.05 -3.86
CA TYR A 42 2.38 -0.23 -3.35
C TYR A 42 3.14 -1.38 -4.02
N MET A 43 3.88 -2.14 -3.23
CA MET A 43 4.86 -3.12 -3.70
C MET A 43 4.80 -4.38 -2.85
N ASP A 44 4.93 -5.55 -3.48
CA ASP A 44 5.04 -6.86 -2.83
C ASP A 44 6.46 -7.38 -3.04
N PHE A 45 7.24 -7.41 -1.97
CA PHE A 45 8.65 -7.81 -1.95
C PHE A 45 8.80 -9.24 -1.44
N THR A 46 9.71 -9.98 -2.06
CA THR A 46 10.21 -11.27 -1.57
C THR A 46 11.73 -11.21 -1.49
N MET A 47 12.28 -11.45 -0.31
CA MET A 47 13.71 -11.34 0.00
C MET A 47 14.28 -12.71 0.38
N GLN A 48 15.32 -13.15 -0.33
CA GLN A 48 16.05 -14.37 -0.02
C GLN A 48 16.86 -14.23 1.28
N PRO A 49 17.22 -15.35 1.97
CA PRO A 49 18.11 -15.31 3.13
C PRO A 49 19.40 -14.53 2.86
N GLY A 50 19.78 -13.66 3.78
CA GLY A 50 20.99 -12.82 3.70
C GLY A 50 20.87 -11.58 2.80
N SER A 51 19.78 -11.41 2.05
CA SER A 51 19.59 -10.25 1.20
C SER A 51 19.28 -8.98 1.98
N GLN A 52 19.53 -7.84 1.33
CA GLN A 52 19.29 -6.50 1.87
C GLN A 52 18.56 -5.65 0.84
N LEU A 53 17.68 -4.78 1.31
CA LEU A 53 16.92 -3.86 0.47
C LEU A 53 17.02 -2.46 1.04
N HIS A 54 17.24 -1.48 0.15
CA HIS A 54 16.86 -0.10 0.40
C HIS A 54 15.90 0.36 -0.71
N GLN A 55 14.67 0.69 -0.33
CA GLN A 55 13.65 1.22 -1.23
C GLN A 55 13.41 2.70 -0.89
N PRO A 56 13.77 3.65 -1.76
CA PRO A 56 13.50 5.06 -1.55
C PRO A 56 12.00 5.32 -1.41
N ILE A 57 11.64 6.20 -0.48
CA ILE A 57 10.27 6.70 -0.31
C ILE A 57 10.35 8.23 -0.36
N PRO A 58 9.50 8.91 -1.15
CA PRO A 58 9.52 10.36 -1.21
C PRO A 58 9.35 11.00 0.18
N GLU A 59 10.11 12.06 0.43
CA GLU A 59 10.05 12.79 1.70
C GLU A 59 8.63 13.27 2.01
N GLY A 60 8.24 13.16 3.29
CA GLY A 60 6.92 13.59 3.77
C GLY A 60 5.76 12.63 3.45
N TRP A 61 6.01 11.50 2.79
CA TRP A 61 5.00 10.46 2.61
C TRP A 61 4.81 9.65 3.90
N ASN A 62 3.57 9.27 4.18
CA ASN A 62 3.28 8.26 5.19
C ASN A 62 3.59 6.88 4.61
N ALA A 63 4.21 6.00 5.39
CA ALA A 63 4.56 4.65 4.92
C ALA A 63 4.42 3.59 6.02
N PHE A 64 4.08 2.37 5.61
CA PHE A 64 4.10 1.19 6.47
C PHE A 64 4.46 -0.06 5.68
N VAL A 65 4.99 -1.06 6.39
CA VAL A 65 5.20 -2.41 5.89
C VAL A 65 4.22 -3.35 6.56
N TYR A 66 3.61 -4.25 5.80
CA TYR A 66 2.86 -5.38 6.34
C TYR A 66 3.58 -6.68 5.99
N ILE A 67 3.99 -7.43 7.02
CA ILE A 67 4.78 -8.66 6.84
C ILE A 67 3.82 -9.82 6.62
N ILE A 68 3.97 -10.52 5.49
CA ILE A 68 3.10 -11.62 5.08
C ILE A 68 3.67 -12.95 5.59
N GLU A 69 4.97 -13.16 5.41
CA GLU A 69 5.66 -14.41 5.73
C GLU A 69 7.10 -14.13 6.15
N GLY A 70 7.62 -14.95 7.07
CA GLY A 70 8.99 -14.85 7.57
C GLY A 70 9.19 -13.72 8.57
N GLU A 71 10.44 -13.33 8.76
CA GLU A 71 10.87 -12.25 9.65
C GLU A 71 12.01 -11.43 9.03
N GLY A 72 12.11 -10.17 9.43
CA GLY A 72 13.13 -9.25 8.93
C GLY A 72 13.43 -8.14 9.92
N VAL A 73 14.60 -7.52 9.76
CA VAL A 73 14.94 -6.29 10.48
C VAL A 73 14.57 -5.10 9.60
N PHE A 74 13.83 -4.13 10.14
CA PHE A 74 13.30 -2.99 9.39
C PHE A 74 13.83 -1.66 9.96
N GLY A 75 14.18 -0.73 9.07
CA GLY A 75 14.59 0.64 9.39
C GLY A 75 16.03 0.75 9.89
N LYS A 76 16.35 0.16 11.04
CA LYS A 76 17.71 0.19 11.63
C LYS A 76 18.29 -1.21 11.67
N GLU A 77 19.52 -1.37 11.21
CA GLU A 77 20.20 -2.67 11.09
C GLU A 77 20.30 -3.45 12.42
N ASN A 78 20.31 -2.77 13.56
CA ASN A 78 20.39 -3.38 14.89
C ASN A 78 19.03 -3.41 15.63
N ALA A 79 17.93 -3.15 14.94
CA ALA A 79 16.60 -3.28 15.52
C ALA A 79 16.22 -4.76 15.76
N VAL A 80 15.25 -4.98 16.65
CA VAL A 80 14.66 -6.30 16.85
C VAL A 80 13.91 -6.69 15.56
N PRO A 81 14.05 -7.95 15.08
CA PRO A 81 13.29 -8.42 13.93
C PRO A 81 11.77 -8.32 14.18
N ALA A 82 11.03 -7.96 13.13
CA ALA A 82 9.58 -8.09 13.10
C ALA A 82 9.20 -9.30 12.23
N SER A 83 8.19 -10.03 12.67
CA SER A 83 7.72 -11.26 12.02
C SER A 83 6.38 -11.08 11.32
N ALA A 84 5.95 -12.10 10.59
CA ALA A 84 4.66 -12.16 9.92
C ALA A 84 3.50 -11.61 10.77
N HIS A 85 2.53 -11.01 10.07
CA HIS A 85 1.30 -10.42 10.61
C HIS A 85 1.47 -9.13 11.42
N HIS A 86 2.67 -8.53 11.40
CA HIS A 86 2.90 -7.21 11.95
C HIS A 86 2.77 -6.11 10.89
N CYS A 87 2.24 -4.97 11.33
CA CYS A 87 2.31 -3.70 10.61
C CYS A 87 3.41 -2.84 11.23
N VAL A 88 4.48 -2.61 10.47
CA VAL A 88 5.60 -1.75 10.87
C VAL A 88 5.38 -0.37 10.27
N VAL A 89 5.03 0.62 11.10
CA VAL A 89 4.87 2.00 10.66
C VAL A 89 6.25 2.66 10.56
N LEU A 90 6.53 3.30 9.42
CA LEU A 90 7.81 3.95 9.19
C LEU A 90 7.77 5.38 9.71
N GLY A 91 8.85 5.79 10.37
CA GLY A 91 9.09 7.20 10.71
C GLY A 91 9.65 7.99 9.53
N ALA A 92 10.05 9.23 9.79
CA ALA A 92 10.75 10.06 8.82
C ALA A 92 12.10 9.45 8.40
N GLY A 93 12.45 9.58 7.13
CA GLY A 93 13.66 9.05 6.53
C GLY A 93 13.63 9.19 5.02
N ASP A 94 14.66 8.67 4.36
CA ASP A 94 14.82 8.64 2.90
C ASP A 94 14.23 7.38 2.24
N GLY A 95 13.75 6.42 3.04
CA GLY A 95 13.15 5.21 2.52
C GLY A 95 12.96 4.10 3.55
N LEU A 96 12.73 2.90 3.01
CA LEU A 96 12.67 1.65 3.75
C LEU A 96 13.99 0.89 3.59
N SER A 97 14.66 0.59 4.70
CA SER A 97 15.77 -0.37 4.73
C SER A 97 15.33 -1.68 5.39
N VAL A 98 15.65 -2.82 4.78
CA VAL A 98 15.29 -4.16 5.27
C VAL A 98 16.48 -5.11 5.17
N TRP A 99 16.65 -5.95 6.19
CA TRP A 99 17.62 -7.04 6.21
C TRP A 99 16.90 -8.36 6.51
N ASN A 100 17.02 -9.34 5.62
CA ASN A 100 16.60 -10.72 5.91
C ASN A 100 17.79 -11.49 6.52
N ARG A 101 17.85 -11.51 7.86
CA ARG A 101 18.89 -12.26 8.61
C ARG A 101 18.49 -13.68 8.95
N SER A 102 17.27 -14.08 8.62
CA SER A 102 16.77 -15.42 8.88
C SER A 102 17.31 -16.42 7.85
N GLY A 103 17.15 -17.71 8.14
CA GLY A 103 17.44 -18.79 7.18
C GLY A 103 16.30 -19.05 6.17
N ALA A 104 15.21 -18.27 6.23
CA ALA A 104 14.02 -18.45 5.40
C ALA A 104 13.73 -17.22 4.53
N PRO A 105 12.98 -17.34 3.43
CA PRO A 105 12.49 -16.18 2.69
C PRO A 105 11.61 -15.26 3.54
N LEU A 106 11.70 -13.96 3.27
CA LEU A 106 10.86 -12.92 3.88
C LEU A 106 9.97 -12.32 2.80
N ARG A 107 8.65 -12.25 3.05
CA ARG A 107 7.69 -11.61 2.14
C ARG A 107 6.90 -10.53 2.85
N PHE A 108 6.83 -9.34 2.26
CA PHE A 108 6.10 -8.22 2.82
C PHE A 108 5.56 -7.28 1.74
N ALA A 109 4.50 -6.56 2.08
CA ALA A 109 4.00 -5.45 1.29
C ALA A 109 4.51 -4.12 1.86
N LEU A 110 5.01 -3.23 1.01
CA LEU A 110 5.25 -1.83 1.33
C LEU A 110 4.10 -0.99 0.76
N ALA A 111 3.51 -0.15 1.58
CA ALA A 111 2.56 0.87 1.17
C ALA A 111 3.04 2.25 1.63
N ALA A 112 3.04 3.22 0.73
CA ALA A 112 3.33 4.61 1.06
C ALA A 112 2.47 5.57 0.23
N GLY A 113 2.22 6.77 0.73
CA GLY A 113 1.45 7.77 -0.02
C GLY A 113 1.59 9.17 0.53
N GLN A 114 1.35 10.15 -0.34
CA GLN A 114 1.33 11.55 0.05
C GLN A 114 0.13 11.81 0.98
N PRO A 115 0.35 12.39 2.18
CA PRO A 115 -0.75 12.79 3.03
C PRO A 115 -1.58 13.88 2.36
N LEU A 116 -2.91 13.71 2.36
CA LEU A 116 -3.83 14.73 1.82
C LEU A 116 -3.89 15.98 2.68
N ASN A 117 -3.62 15.85 4.00
CA ASN A 117 -3.73 16.93 4.99
C ASN A 117 -5.12 17.59 5.02
N GLU A 118 -6.17 16.80 4.76
CA GLU A 118 -7.56 17.21 4.84
C GLU A 118 -8.27 16.52 6.01
N PRO A 119 -9.37 17.09 6.53
CA PRO A 119 -10.19 16.41 7.52
C PRO A 119 -10.71 15.08 6.98
N VAL A 120 -10.72 14.06 7.85
CA VAL A 120 -11.27 12.74 7.57
C VAL A 120 -12.46 12.52 8.50
N VAL A 121 -13.65 12.39 7.94
CA VAL A 121 -14.87 11.98 8.63
C VAL A 121 -15.36 10.70 7.97
N GLN A 122 -15.46 9.62 8.75
CA GLN A 122 -15.85 8.30 8.25
C GLN A 122 -17.11 7.81 8.95
N GLN A 123 -18.03 7.23 8.17
CA GLN A 123 -19.16 6.47 8.68
C GLN A 123 -19.44 5.28 7.76
N GLY A 124 -19.10 4.08 8.23
CA GLY A 124 -19.22 2.85 7.43
C GLY A 124 -18.40 2.94 6.14
N PRO A 125 -19.04 2.78 4.96
CA PRO A 125 -18.35 2.82 3.67
C PRO A 125 -18.09 4.24 3.13
N PHE A 126 -18.61 5.28 3.79
CA PHE A 126 -18.48 6.66 3.34
C PHE A 126 -17.36 7.37 4.09
N VAL A 127 -16.46 8.01 3.33
CA VAL A 127 -15.36 8.83 3.84
C VAL A 127 -15.42 10.18 3.14
N MET A 128 -15.64 11.26 3.89
CA MET A 128 -15.76 12.63 3.39
C MET A 128 -15.00 13.61 4.31
N ASN A 129 -14.99 14.90 3.99
CA ASN A 129 -14.27 15.90 4.79
C ASN A 129 -15.12 16.57 5.88
N SER A 130 -16.43 16.32 5.95
CA SER A 130 -17.33 16.92 6.94
C SER A 130 -18.51 16.04 7.31
N ARG A 131 -19.10 16.27 8.49
CA ARG A 131 -20.32 15.57 8.94
C ARG A 131 -21.52 15.81 8.01
N ALA A 132 -21.66 17.03 7.48
CA ALA A 132 -22.73 17.36 6.53
C ALA A 132 -22.61 16.55 5.23
N GLN A 133 -21.39 16.39 4.69
CA GLN A 133 -21.16 15.55 3.51
C GLN A 133 -21.44 14.07 3.78
N ILE A 134 -21.12 13.57 4.98
CA ILE A 134 -21.49 12.19 5.37
C ILE A 134 -23.01 12.02 5.41
N GLN A 135 -23.73 12.96 6.04
CA GLN A 135 -25.19 12.92 6.07
C GLN A 135 -25.78 12.92 4.66
N GLN A 136 -25.28 13.79 3.78
CA GLN A 136 -25.70 13.84 2.39
C GLN A 136 -25.43 12.52 1.66
N ALA A 137 -24.23 11.93 1.80
CA ALA A 137 -23.88 10.68 1.14
C ALA A 137 -24.77 9.51 1.59
N MET A 138 -25.11 9.46 2.88
CA MET A 138 -26.06 8.48 3.41
C MET A 138 -27.45 8.69 2.81
N GLU A 139 -28.00 9.91 2.82
CA GLU A 139 -29.29 10.21 2.20
C GLU A 139 -29.30 9.84 0.71
N ASP A 140 -28.21 10.15 0.00
CA ASP A 140 -28.07 9.86 -1.42
C ASP A 140 -28.07 8.36 -1.70
N TYR A 141 -27.42 7.57 -0.84
CA TYR A 141 -27.48 6.12 -0.90
C TYR A 141 -28.88 5.58 -0.57
N TYR A 142 -29.51 6.04 0.50
CA TYR A 142 -30.84 5.60 0.93
C TYR A 142 -31.92 5.87 -0.11
N TYR A 143 -31.86 7.03 -0.78
CA TYR A 143 -32.82 7.43 -1.80
C TYR A 143 -32.40 7.07 -3.22
N GLY A 144 -31.20 6.49 -3.41
CA GLY A 144 -30.67 6.12 -4.73
C GLY A 144 -30.54 7.32 -5.67
N ARG A 145 -29.78 8.35 -5.28
CA ARG A 145 -29.55 9.57 -6.08
C ARG A 145 -28.08 9.99 -6.07
N ASN A 146 -27.72 10.98 -6.88
CA ASN A 146 -26.39 11.61 -6.93
C ASN A 146 -25.24 10.60 -7.09
N GLY A 147 -25.41 9.60 -7.96
CA GLY A 147 -24.44 8.54 -8.22
C GLY A 147 -24.85 7.15 -7.70
N PHE A 148 -25.90 7.05 -6.88
CA PHE A 148 -26.46 5.79 -6.38
C PHE A 148 -27.78 5.38 -7.06
N GLU A 149 -28.11 5.93 -8.23
CA GLU A 149 -29.39 5.69 -8.93
C GLU A 149 -29.64 4.20 -9.24
N LYS A 150 -28.57 3.42 -9.37
CA LYS A 150 -28.63 1.99 -9.64
C LYS A 150 -28.78 1.13 -8.39
N ALA A 151 -28.66 1.68 -7.18
CA ALA A 151 -28.64 0.89 -5.94
C ALA A 151 -29.99 0.24 -5.60
N SER A 152 -31.10 0.89 -5.93
CA SER A 152 -32.45 0.46 -5.49
C SER A 152 -32.95 -0.84 -6.13
N GLN A 153 -32.42 -1.21 -7.29
CA GLN A 153 -32.84 -2.39 -8.07
C GLN A 153 -31.70 -3.39 -8.31
N TRP A 154 -30.50 -3.10 -7.80
CA TRP A 154 -29.33 -3.93 -8.04
C TRP A 154 -29.19 -5.03 -6.99
N SER A 155 -28.92 -6.23 -7.48
CA SER A 155 -28.45 -7.36 -6.69
C SER A 155 -27.38 -8.08 -7.53
N SER A 156 -26.31 -8.54 -6.90
CA SER A 156 -25.32 -9.39 -7.57
C SER A 156 -25.91 -10.78 -7.83
N ALA A 157 -25.51 -11.40 -8.95
CA ALA A 157 -25.89 -12.76 -9.31
C ALA A 157 -25.38 -13.82 -8.32
#